data_AF-A0A1F8GBZ4-F1
#
_entry.id   AF-A0A1F8GBZ4-F1
#
_cell.length_a   1.000
_cell.length_b   1.000
_cell.length_c   1.000
_cell.angle_alpha   90.00
_cell.angle_beta   90.00
_cell.angle_gamma   90.00
#
_symmetry.space_group_name_H-M   'P 1'
#
loop_
_entity.id
_entity.type
_entity.pdbx_description
1 polymer ?
#
loop_
_entity_poly.entity_id
_entity_poly.type
_entity_poly.pdbx_seq_one_letter_code
_entity_poly.pdbx_strand_id
1 'polypeptide(L)'
;MISYNLGQINSLEKTPISIKNSANNKAEIFDAVNPKSQTLNSKQTQNSKPQTQKLDTRVVVSKNFDKYHYSWCSGGKRIKPENQIWFNSAQEAESKGYVLAGNCAK
;
A
#
# COMPACT_ATOMS: atom_id res chain seq x y z
N MET A 1 23.55 43.88 38.27
CA MET A 1 24.40 43.64 37.08
C MET A 1 24.46 42.14 36.85
N ILE A 2 23.96 41.67 35.70
CA ILE A 2 23.95 40.25 35.34
C ILE A 2 25.20 40.01 34.51
N SER A 3 26.15 39.23 35.03
CA SER A 3 27.36 38.83 34.32
C SER A 3 27.11 37.54 33.54
N TYR A 4 27.15 37.62 32.21
CA TYR A 4 27.15 36.45 31.34
C TYR A 4 28.60 36.08 31.04
N ASN A 5 29.03 34.89 31.48
CA ASN A 5 30.30 34.31 31.07
C ASN A 5 30.20 33.91 29.59
N LEU A 6 30.83 34.69 28.71
CA LEU A 6 31.03 34.33 27.31
C LEU A 6 32.14 33.28 27.21
N GLY A 7 31.92 32.35 26.28
CA GLY A 7 32.58 31.06 26.25
C GLY A 7 34.03 31.03 25.79
N GLN A 8 34.60 29.85 25.93
CA GLN A 8 35.56 29.29 24.99
C GLN A 8 35.21 27.82 24.81
N ILE A 9 34.62 27.46 23.66
CA ILE A 9 34.65 26.07 23.22
C ILE A 9 35.91 25.93 22.37
N ASN A 10 36.88 25.19 22.92
CA ASN A 10 38.18 24.99 22.32
C ASN A 10 38.05 24.22 21.00
N SER A 11 38.74 24.79 20.01
CA SER A 11 39.27 24.22 18.77
C SER A 11 38.97 22.73 18.49
N LEU A 12 38.27 22.50 17.39
CA LEU A 12 38.06 21.21 16.75
C LEU A 12 39.38 20.64 16.21
N GLU A 13 40.01 19.72 16.93
CA GLU A 13 41.02 18.82 16.36
C GLU A 13 40.28 17.68 15.63
N LYS A 14 40.13 17.86 14.31
CA LYS A 14 39.57 16.86 13.38
C LYS A 14 40.39 15.58 13.42
N THR A 15 39.78 14.48 13.87
CA THR A 15 40.07 13.16 13.29
C THR A 15 38.77 12.56 12.77
N PRO A 16 38.70 12.23 11.47
CA PRO A 16 37.49 11.62 10.92
C PRO A 16 37.34 10.19 11.47
N ILE A 17 36.23 9.94 12.15
CA ILE A 17 35.77 8.57 12.43
C ILE A 17 35.56 7.84 11.11
N SER A 18 36.45 6.90 10.80
CA SER A 18 36.36 6.01 9.65
C SER A 18 35.44 4.84 9.99
N ILE A 19 34.20 4.87 9.50
CA ILE A 19 33.29 3.72 9.57
C ILE A 19 33.72 2.72 8.50
N LYS A 20 34.35 1.62 8.91
CA LYS A 20 34.60 0.48 8.01
C LYS A 20 33.26 -0.20 7.69
N ASN A 21 32.71 0.12 6.53
CA ASN A 21 31.59 -0.62 5.96
C ASN A 21 32.14 -1.92 5.36
N SER A 22 31.81 -3.08 5.94
CA SER A 22 32.11 -4.37 5.31
C SER A 22 30.93 -5.32 5.43
N ALA A 23 30.30 -5.50 4.26
CA ALA A 23 29.55 -6.66 3.79
C ALA A 23 28.44 -7.17 4.73
N ASN A 24 27.17 -7.13 4.33
CA ASN A 24 26.69 -7.79 3.13
C ASN A 24 25.32 -7.21 2.68
N ASN A 25 25.05 -7.38 1.38
CA ASN A 25 23.74 -7.34 0.70
C ASN A 25 22.92 -6.03 0.62
N LYS A 26 23.30 -5.20 -0.37
CA LYS A 26 22.43 -4.62 -1.41
C LYS A 26 21.08 -4.01 -0.92
N ALA A 27 21.12 -2.78 -0.44
CA ALA A 27 19.94 -1.91 -0.36
C ALA A 27 19.93 -0.98 -1.58
N GLU A 28 18.92 -1.12 -2.43
CA GLU A 28 18.70 -0.20 -3.56
C GLU A 28 18.12 1.12 -3.02
N ILE A 29 18.61 2.20 -3.64
CA ILE A 29 18.53 3.59 -3.24
C ILE A 29 17.08 4.09 -3.25
N PHE A 30 16.64 4.72 -2.15
CA PHE A 30 15.54 5.68 -2.16
C PHE A 30 15.95 6.94 -1.39
N ASP A 31 16.18 8.02 -2.15
CA ASP A 31 16.34 9.39 -1.66
C ASP A 31 15.07 9.84 -0.92
N ALA A 32 15.22 10.21 0.36
CA ALA A 32 14.19 10.84 1.16
C ALA A 32 14.47 12.34 1.30
N VAL A 33 13.72 13.17 0.59
CA VAL A 33 13.62 14.60 0.92
C VAL A 33 12.52 14.80 1.98
N ASN A 34 13.01 15.11 3.18
CA ASN A 34 12.48 15.90 4.30
C ASN A 34 11.06 15.69 4.93
N PRO A 35 10.94 15.76 6.27
CA PRO A 35 9.73 15.44 7.04
C PRO A 35 8.88 16.67 7.41
N LYS A 36 7.55 16.52 7.38
CA LYS A 36 6.62 17.36 8.16
C LYS A 36 5.61 16.43 8.84
N SER A 37 5.78 16.23 10.14
CA SER A 37 4.84 15.50 10.99
C SER A 37 3.48 16.20 10.96
N GLN A 38 2.54 15.59 10.25
CA GLN A 38 1.11 15.82 10.45
C GLN A 38 0.53 14.50 10.97
N THR A 39 0.09 14.59 12.23
CA THR A 39 -0.96 13.82 12.88
C THR A 39 -1.64 12.75 12.03
N LEU A 40 -1.51 11.50 12.50
CA LEU A 40 -2.22 10.31 12.05
C LEU A 40 -3.74 10.51 12.08
N ASN A 41 -4.30 10.96 10.95
CA ASN A 41 -5.62 10.54 10.52
C ASN A 41 -5.81 10.86 9.03
N SER A 42 -6.32 9.87 8.30
CA SER A 42 -6.88 9.93 6.94
C SER A 42 -6.03 9.31 5.82
N LYS A 43 -6.58 8.20 5.30
CA LYS A 43 -6.91 8.00 3.89
C LYS A 43 -5.74 8.09 2.89
N GLN A 44 -5.16 6.94 2.54
CA GLN A 44 -4.27 6.82 1.39
C GLN A 44 -4.99 6.22 0.18
N THR A 45 -5.32 7.15 -0.71
CA THR A 45 -5.60 7.05 -2.14
C THR A 45 -4.42 6.40 -2.87
N GLN A 46 -4.73 5.48 -3.80
CA GLN A 46 -3.72 4.74 -4.56
C GLN A 46 -3.22 5.54 -5.77
N ASN A 47 -1.90 5.60 -5.92
CA ASN A 47 -1.22 6.19 -7.05
C ASN A 47 -1.33 5.29 -8.29
N SER A 48 -1.95 5.86 -9.33
CA SER A 48 -2.12 5.31 -10.66
C SER A 48 -0.77 5.16 -11.38
N LYS A 49 -0.39 3.91 -11.67
CA LYS A 49 0.53 3.57 -12.75
C LYS A 49 -0.35 3.11 -13.92
N PRO A 50 -0.21 3.65 -15.15
CA PRO A 50 -0.98 3.18 -16.30
C PRO A 50 -0.38 1.83 -16.74
N GLN A 51 -0.68 0.78 -16.01
CA GLN A 51 -0.51 -0.58 -16.50
C GLN A 51 -1.68 -0.82 -17.44
N THR A 52 -1.34 -1.00 -18.73
CA THR A 52 -2.18 -1.60 -19.77
C THR A 52 -3.27 -2.44 -19.14
N GLN A 53 -4.52 -2.01 -19.28
CA GLN A 53 -5.70 -2.55 -18.59
C GLN A 53 -5.83 -4.05 -18.89
N LYS A 54 -5.10 -4.88 -18.17
CA LYS A 54 -5.48 -6.26 -17.94
C LYS A 54 -6.80 -6.13 -17.21
N LEU A 55 -7.89 -6.27 -17.97
CA LEU A 55 -9.21 -6.49 -17.43
C LEU A 55 -9.03 -7.62 -16.42
N ASP A 56 -9.06 -7.27 -15.13
CA ASP A 56 -8.88 -8.23 -14.07
C ASP A 56 -10.13 -9.10 -14.13
N THR A 57 -10.02 -10.24 -14.81
CA THR A 57 -11.15 -11.17 -15.06
C THR A 57 -11.59 -11.87 -13.80
N ARG A 58 -10.84 -11.68 -12.71
CA ARG A 58 -11.15 -12.24 -11.41
C ARG A 58 -12.45 -11.66 -10.87
N VAL A 59 -13.30 -12.57 -10.43
CA VAL A 59 -14.57 -12.26 -9.79
C VAL A 59 -14.58 -12.79 -8.37
N VAL A 60 -15.21 -12.05 -7.48
CA VAL A 60 -15.41 -12.41 -6.07
C VAL A 60 -16.87 -12.78 -5.84
N VAL A 61 -17.08 -13.89 -5.17
CA VAL A 61 -18.38 -14.44 -4.80
C VAL A 61 -18.50 -14.45 -3.29
N SER A 62 -19.72 -14.31 -2.78
CA SER A 62 -20.00 -14.53 -1.36
C SER A 62 -20.43 -15.97 -1.12
N LYS A 63 -19.89 -16.65 -0.10
CA LYS A 63 -20.38 -17.97 0.34
C LYS A 63 -21.87 -18.00 0.69
N ASN A 64 -22.43 -16.86 1.09
CA ASN A 64 -23.81 -16.77 1.55
C ASN A 64 -24.82 -16.45 0.42
N PHE A 65 -24.33 -16.05 -0.76
CA PHE A 65 -25.19 -15.60 -1.85
C PHE A 65 -24.68 -16.12 -3.18
N ASP A 66 -25.60 -16.49 -4.07
CA ASP A 66 -25.26 -17.02 -5.39
C ASP A 66 -24.87 -15.94 -6.39
N LYS A 67 -24.32 -14.81 -5.92
CA LYS A 67 -23.97 -13.66 -6.76
C LYS A 67 -22.46 -13.42 -6.80
N TYR A 68 -21.93 -13.21 -8.00
CA TYR A 68 -20.55 -12.77 -8.20
C TYR A 68 -20.47 -11.27 -8.47
N HIS A 69 -19.33 -10.70 -8.08
CA HIS A 69 -18.99 -9.30 -8.20
C HIS A 69 -17.60 -9.15 -8.81
N TYR A 70 -17.38 -8.08 -9.56
CA TYR A 70 -16.04 -7.73 -10.02
C TYR A 70 -15.20 -7.05 -8.92
N SER A 71 -13.88 -7.09 -9.04
CA SER A 71 -12.93 -6.47 -8.11
C SER A 71 -13.16 -4.96 -7.90
N TRP A 72 -13.67 -4.29 -8.92
CA TRP A 72 -13.98 -2.86 -8.89
C TRP A 72 -15.40 -2.56 -8.38
N CYS A 73 -16.27 -3.57 -8.25
CA CYS A 73 -17.64 -3.38 -7.82
C CYS A 73 -17.73 -3.09 -6.31
N SER A 74 -18.59 -2.15 -5.93
CA SER A 74 -18.81 -1.75 -4.53
C SER A 74 -19.35 -2.90 -3.67
N GLY A 75 -20.18 -3.78 -4.26
CA GLY A 75 -20.73 -4.95 -3.58
C GLY A 75 -19.65 -5.94 -3.14
N GLY A 76 -18.68 -6.23 -4.02
CA GLY A 76 -17.59 -7.15 -3.74
C GLY A 76 -16.70 -6.69 -2.58
N LYS A 77 -16.46 -5.38 -2.46
CA LYS A 77 -15.64 -4.79 -1.39
C LYS A 77 -16.25 -4.93 0.02
N ARG A 78 -17.57 -5.15 0.12
CA ARG A 78 -18.27 -5.28 1.40
C ARG A 78 -18.38 -6.72 1.89
N ILE A 79 -17.98 -7.69 1.06
CA ILE A 79 -17.99 -9.11 1.42
C ILE A 79 -16.91 -9.33 2.48
N LYS A 80 -17.27 -9.96 3.60
CA LYS A 80 -16.30 -10.35 4.64
C LYS A 80 -15.25 -11.31 4.06
N PRO A 81 -13.96 -11.18 4.41
CA PRO A 81 -12.90 -12.03 3.85
C PRO A 81 -13.15 -13.52 4.07
N GLU A 82 -13.77 -13.90 5.20
CA GLU A 82 -14.19 -15.26 5.54
C GLU A 82 -15.16 -15.88 4.51
N ASN A 83 -15.96 -15.01 3.86
CA ASN A 83 -17.02 -15.38 2.93
C ASN A 83 -16.65 -15.08 1.48
N GLN A 84 -15.43 -14.61 1.19
CA GLN A 84 -15.00 -14.37 -0.18
C GLN A 84 -14.51 -15.67 -0.83
N ILE A 85 -15.03 -15.96 -2.01
CA ILE A 85 -14.49 -16.97 -2.92
C ILE A 85 -14.06 -16.26 -4.19
N TRP A 86 -12.82 -16.47 -4.62
CA TRP A 86 -12.28 -15.85 -5.82
C TRP A 86 -12.25 -16.86 -6.95
N PHE A 87 -12.76 -16.46 -8.11
CA PHE A 87 -12.68 -17.21 -9.36
C PHE A 87 -11.81 -16.46 -10.37
N ASN A 88 -11.19 -17.18 -11.29
CA ASN A 88 -10.31 -16.58 -12.30
C ASN A 88 -11.09 -15.88 -13.43
N SER A 89 -12.35 -16.25 -13.63
CA SER A 89 -13.19 -15.75 -14.70
C SER A 89 -14.67 -15.77 -14.32
N ALA A 90 -15.46 -14.87 -14.91
CA ALA A 90 -16.91 -14.85 -14.76
C ALA A 90 -17.56 -16.16 -15.24
N GLN A 91 -17.06 -16.74 -16.33
CA GLN A 91 -17.55 -18.01 -16.88
C GLN A 91 -17.38 -19.18 -15.91
N GLU A 92 -16.33 -19.18 -15.10
CA GLU A 92 -16.09 -20.21 -14.09
C GLU A 92 -17.12 -20.09 -12.96
N ALA A 93 -17.43 -18.86 -12.53
CA ALA A 93 -18.48 -18.60 -11.56
C ALA A 93 -19.88 -18.98 -12.11
N GLU A 94 -20.17 -18.64 -13.37
CA GLU A 94 -21.44 -18.99 -14.03
C GLU A 94 -21.60 -20.51 -14.20
N SER A 95 -20.51 -21.22 -14.54
CA SER A 95 -20.51 -22.70 -14.62
C SER A 95 -20.77 -23.35 -13.26
N LYS A 96 -20.45 -22.66 -12.16
CA LYS A 96 -20.74 -23.08 -10.78
C LYS A 96 -22.13 -22.66 -10.32
N GLY A 97 -22.92 -21.97 -11.15
CA GLY A 97 -24.28 -21.52 -10.83
C GLY A 97 -24.38 -20.13 -10.22
N TYR A 98 -23.29 -19.36 -10.17
CA TYR A 98 -23.31 -17.99 -9.67
C TYR A 98 -23.76 -17.01 -10.75
N VAL A 99 -24.55 -16.00 -10.38
CA VAL A 99 -25.07 -14.98 -11.29
C VAL A 99 -24.42 -13.61 -11.07
N LEU A 100 -24.35 -12.78 -12.11
CA LEU A 100 -23.83 -11.42 -11.96
C LEU A 100 -24.73 -10.62 -11.01
N ALA A 101 -24.11 -9.94 -10.04
CA ALA A 101 -24.86 -9.05 -9.17
C ALA A 101 -25.36 -7.83 -9.96
N GLY A 102 -26.68 -7.56 -9.92
CA GLY A 102 -27.30 -6.47 -10.69
C GLY A 102 -26.82 -5.06 -10.33
N ASN A 103 -26.11 -4.91 -9.20
CA ASN A 103 -25.47 -3.66 -8.79
C ASN A 103 -24.03 -3.51 -9.31
N CYS A 104 -23.54 -4.46 -10.12
CA CYS A 104 -22.25 -4.38 -10.81
C CYS A 104 -22.50 -4.24 -12.31
N ALA A 105 -21.78 -3.32 -12.97
CA ALA A 105 -21.71 -3.30 -14.43
C ALA A 105 -20.71 -4.38 -14.92
N LYS A 106 -20.76 -4.75 -16.20
CA LYS A 106 -19.86 -5.71 -16.85
C LYS A 106 -18.82 -4.97 -17.68
#